data_AF-A0A847WGE5-F1
#
_entry.id   AF-A0A847WGE5-F1
#
_cell.length_a   1.000
_cell.length_b   1.000
_cell.length_c   1.000
_cell.angle_alpha   90.00
_cell.angle_beta   90.00
_cell.angle_gamma   90.00
#
_symmetry.space_group_name_H-M   'P 1'
#
loop_
_entity.id
_entity.type
_entity.pdbx_description
1 polymer ?
#
loop_
_entity_poly.entity_id
_entity_poly.type
_entity_poly.pdbx_seq_one_letter_code
_entity_poly.pdbx_strand_id
1 'polypeptide(L)'
;MVKKFQLWKVKIFLIILLTFTYSNIILWGAPASQSLQLRYGGKDITYTSPPTTLKIDGQTIIPGAMPPVIIDGRTLVPVREVFEQLGASVGWDDHTQEITIIWEDKFIVLQVDNPMAMVNDNVQTMDVPPKLITNKELNITKTMVPFRFITETFGFENIWDPENYIVNAISPQVTIPKPEEQDPEIPNPEVIDPKEENLEDKEPNQQGEFDIVIPDQAIIPPSPPVIREEHPTTAITKVEVPQKIQGNAEIKIHGT
;
A
#
# COMPACT_ATOMS: atom_id res chain seq x y z
N MET A 1 61.16 -33.91 -44.32
CA MET A 1 61.16 -33.82 -42.84
C MET A 1 60.40 -32.61 -42.28
N VAL A 2 60.31 -31.49 -43.00
CA VAL A 2 59.73 -30.21 -42.51
C VAL A 2 58.19 -30.22 -42.36
N LYS A 3 57.44 -30.95 -43.21
CA LYS A 3 55.96 -30.94 -43.19
C LYS A 3 55.34 -31.57 -41.93
N LYS A 4 55.96 -32.60 -41.34
CA LYS A 4 55.48 -33.24 -40.09
C LYS A 4 55.64 -32.33 -38.87
N PHE A 5 56.67 -31.48 -38.87
CA PHE A 5 56.94 -30.53 -37.79
C PHE A 5 55.95 -29.36 -37.79
N GLN A 6 55.54 -28.90 -38.97
CA GLN A 6 54.51 -27.87 -39.12
C GLN A 6 53.12 -28.39 -38.70
N LEU A 7 52.79 -29.64 -39.03
CA LEU A 7 51.51 -30.26 -38.64
C LEU A 7 51.37 -30.45 -37.11
N TRP A 8 52.47 -30.74 -36.41
CA TRP A 8 52.47 -30.95 -34.96
C TRP A 8 52.24 -29.64 -34.18
N LYS A 9 52.82 -28.53 -34.66
CA LYS A 9 52.60 -27.19 -34.09
C LYS A 9 51.16 -26.72 -34.22
N VAL A 10 50.51 -26.97 -35.37
CA VAL A 10 49.09 -26.64 -35.58
C VAL A 10 48.18 -27.47 -34.69
N LYS A 11 48.50 -28.76 -34.46
CA LYS A 11 47.73 -29.62 -33.54
C LYS A 11 47.87 -29.20 -32.07
N ILE A 12 49.06 -28.79 -31.63
CA ILE A 12 49.27 -28.26 -30.27
C ILE A 12 48.49 -26.95 -30.09
N PHE A 13 48.50 -26.07 -31.09
CA PHE A 13 47.76 -24.80 -31.04
C PHE A 13 46.24 -25.02 -30.99
N LEU A 14 45.71 -26.02 -31.73
CA LEU A 14 44.29 -26.39 -31.69
C LEU A 14 43.86 -27.00 -30.35
N ILE A 15 44.73 -27.78 -29.70
CA ILE A 15 44.45 -28.36 -28.37
C ILE A 15 44.44 -27.27 -27.28
N ILE A 16 45.37 -26.30 -27.34
CA ILE A 16 45.40 -25.17 -26.42
C ILE A 16 44.18 -24.26 -26.64
N LEU A 17 43.75 -24.04 -27.89
CA LEU A 17 42.53 -23.29 -28.20
C LEU A 17 41.27 -23.98 -27.67
N LEU A 18 41.23 -25.32 -27.73
CA LEU A 18 40.11 -26.11 -27.21
C LEU A 18 40.07 -26.11 -25.68
N THR A 19 41.23 -26.19 -24.99
CA THR A 19 41.26 -26.15 -23.51
C THR A 19 41.07 -24.76 -22.94
N PHE A 20 41.41 -23.69 -23.68
CA PHE A 20 41.18 -22.31 -23.27
C PHE A 20 39.69 -21.92 -23.29
N THR A 21 38.86 -22.57 -24.12
CA THR A 21 37.39 -22.36 -24.08
C THR A 21 36.70 -23.14 -22.96
N TYR A 22 37.28 -24.24 -22.48
CA TYR A 22 36.72 -25.02 -21.36
C TYR A 22 37.11 -24.48 -19.97
N SER A 23 37.96 -23.46 -19.88
CA SER A 23 38.33 -22.83 -18.59
C SER A 23 37.58 -21.53 -18.29
N ASN A 24 36.49 -21.24 -19.01
CA ASN A 24 35.45 -20.35 -18.47
C ASN A 24 34.47 -21.19 -17.67
N ILE A 25 34.96 -21.76 -16.57
CA ILE A 25 34.10 -22.30 -15.53
C ILE A 25 33.29 -21.11 -15.04
N ILE A 26 31.99 -21.19 -15.28
CA ILE A 26 30.98 -20.26 -14.81
C ILE A 26 31.21 -20.10 -13.31
N LEU A 27 31.79 -18.96 -12.92
CA LEU A 27 31.65 -18.45 -11.58
C LEU A 27 30.15 -18.27 -11.42
N TRP A 28 29.47 -19.23 -10.78
CA TRP A 28 28.15 -19.02 -10.20
C TRP A 28 28.37 -17.94 -9.16
N GLY A 29 28.36 -16.68 -9.61
CA GLY A 29 28.25 -15.55 -8.73
C GLY A 29 27.01 -15.84 -7.92
N ALA A 30 27.21 -16.14 -6.63
CA ALA A 30 26.13 -15.99 -5.68
C ALA A 30 25.51 -14.62 -6.01
N PRO A 31 24.18 -14.53 -6.21
CA PRO A 31 23.56 -13.25 -6.47
C PRO A 31 24.06 -12.31 -5.38
N ALA A 32 24.79 -11.27 -5.78
CA ALA A 32 25.25 -10.27 -4.83
C ALA A 32 23.99 -9.84 -4.08
N SER A 33 23.94 -10.10 -2.77
CA SER A 33 22.79 -9.70 -1.97
C SER A 33 22.64 -8.21 -2.17
N GLN A 34 21.58 -7.79 -2.85
CA GLN A 34 21.37 -6.39 -3.18
C GLN A 34 21.04 -5.69 -1.87
N SER A 35 22.06 -5.12 -1.23
CA SER A 35 21.87 -4.40 0.01
C SER A 35 21.21 -3.06 -0.30
N LEU A 36 20.14 -2.72 0.43
CA LEU A 36 19.50 -1.42 0.32
C LEU A 36 20.15 -0.45 1.29
N GLN A 37 20.55 0.71 0.79
CA GLN A 37 21.04 1.81 1.64
C GLN A 37 19.83 2.62 2.12
N LEU A 38 19.40 2.40 3.36
CA LEU A 38 18.22 3.06 3.93
C LEU A 38 18.63 4.13 4.94
N ARG A 39 17.77 5.13 5.12
CA ARG A 39 17.88 6.11 6.20
C ARG A 39 16.54 6.27 6.90
N TYR A 40 16.54 6.17 8.23
CA TYR A 40 15.39 6.48 9.09
C TYR A 40 15.89 6.80 10.50
N GLY A 41 15.10 7.55 11.28
CA GLY A 41 15.50 7.96 12.65
C GLY A 41 16.85 8.71 12.69
N GLY A 42 17.19 9.44 11.62
CA GLY A 42 18.47 10.15 11.49
C GLY A 42 19.70 9.25 11.23
N LYS A 43 19.53 7.94 11.07
CA LYS A 43 20.62 6.98 10.89
C LYS A 43 20.62 6.37 9.50
N ASP A 44 21.81 6.24 8.91
CA ASP A 44 22.03 5.45 7.70
C ASP A 44 22.26 3.97 8.09
N ILE A 45 21.54 3.08 7.43
CA ILE A 45 21.65 1.63 7.62
C ILE A 45 21.86 0.93 6.27
N THR A 46 22.59 -0.18 6.30
CA THR A 46 22.68 -1.13 5.18
C THR A 46 21.73 -2.28 5.48
N TYR A 47 20.63 -2.38 4.75
CA TYR A 47 19.67 -3.47 4.84
C TYR A 47 20.10 -4.63 3.94
N THR A 48 20.26 -5.82 4.52
CA THR A 48 20.83 -6.99 3.84
C THR A 48 19.91 -8.22 3.84
N SER A 49 18.69 -8.09 4.34
CA SER A 49 17.75 -9.22 4.37
C SER A 49 17.28 -9.57 2.94
N PRO A 50 16.92 -10.84 2.69
CA PRO A 50 16.36 -11.24 1.40
C PRO A 50 15.12 -10.43 1.00
N PRO A 51 14.89 -10.27 -0.33
CA PRO A 51 13.68 -9.62 -0.82
C PRO A 51 12.43 -10.31 -0.28
N THR A 52 11.53 -9.52 0.31
CA THR A 52 10.27 -10.01 0.88
C THR A 52 9.13 -9.82 -0.12
N THR A 53 8.35 -10.87 -0.34
CA THR A 53 7.18 -10.84 -1.23
C THR A 53 5.91 -10.65 -0.40
N LEU A 54 5.03 -9.75 -0.84
CA LEU A 54 3.71 -9.57 -0.25
C LEU A 54 2.67 -10.31 -1.08
N LYS A 55 1.78 -11.03 -0.40
CA LYS A 55 0.59 -11.64 -0.99
C LYS A 55 -0.65 -11.28 -0.20
N ILE A 56 -1.75 -11.10 -0.91
CA ILE A 56 -3.09 -10.94 -0.35
C ILE A 56 -4.02 -11.85 -1.14
N ASP A 57 -4.73 -12.75 -0.47
CA ASP A 57 -5.61 -13.75 -1.09
C ASP A 57 -4.92 -14.57 -2.19
N GLY A 58 -3.63 -14.88 -1.98
CA GLY A 58 -2.79 -15.60 -2.93
C GLY A 58 -2.27 -14.76 -4.10
N GLN A 59 -2.73 -13.51 -4.27
CA GLN A 59 -2.26 -12.59 -5.29
C GLN A 59 -1.06 -11.77 -4.78
N THR A 60 -0.02 -11.64 -5.59
CA THR A 60 1.17 -10.84 -5.25
C THR A 60 0.87 -9.35 -5.35
N ILE A 61 1.23 -8.59 -4.31
CA ILE A 61 1.16 -7.13 -4.28
C ILE A 61 2.53 -6.54 -4.61
N ILE A 62 2.58 -5.58 -5.54
CA ILE A 62 3.82 -4.93 -5.96
C ILE A 62 3.87 -3.51 -5.36
N PRO A 63 4.71 -3.26 -4.35
CA PRO A 63 4.78 -1.96 -3.64
C PRO A 63 5.55 -0.86 -4.39
N GLY A 64 5.97 -1.13 -5.63
CA GLY A 64 6.72 -0.18 -6.45
C GLY A 64 8.20 -0.10 -6.08
N ALA A 65 8.75 1.13 -6.08
CA ALA A 65 10.19 1.39 -5.97
C ALA A 65 10.76 1.17 -4.55
N MET A 66 9.93 1.23 -3.52
CA MET A 66 10.33 0.90 -2.14
C MET A 66 9.83 -0.51 -1.83
N PRO A 67 10.70 -1.52 -1.73
CA PRO A 67 10.28 -2.88 -1.40
C PRO A 67 9.87 -3.01 0.08
N PRO A 68 9.20 -4.11 0.47
CA PRO A 68 8.98 -4.42 1.86
C PRO A 68 10.31 -4.63 2.58
N VAL A 69 10.41 -4.14 3.81
CA VAL A 69 11.62 -4.26 4.64
C VAL A 69 11.30 -4.84 5.99
N ILE A 70 12.12 -5.77 6.47
CA ILE A 70 11.97 -6.35 7.81
C ILE A 70 12.81 -5.54 8.79
N ILE A 71 12.15 -4.79 9.67
CA ILE A 71 12.80 -3.99 10.72
C ILE A 71 12.21 -4.43 12.06
N ASP A 72 13.09 -4.70 13.03
CA ASP A 72 12.73 -5.17 14.38
C ASP A 72 11.76 -6.36 14.37
N GLY A 73 11.94 -7.27 13.40
CA GLY A 73 11.12 -8.48 13.25
C GLY A 73 9.70 -8.22 12.74
N ARG A 74 9.42 -7.05 12.16
CA ARG A 74 8.15 -6.74 11.49
C ARG A 74 8.40 -6.34 10.04
N THR A 75 7.55 -6.82 9.14
CA THR A 75 7.56 -6.38 7.75
C THR A 75 6.87 -5.04 7.63
N LEU A 76 7.65 -4.02 7.29
CA LEU A 76 7.15 -2.68 6.97
C LEU A 76 6.97 -2.53 5.46
N VAL A 77 5.90 -1.86 5.07
CA VAL A 77 5.50 -1.68 3.67
C VAL A 77 5.14 -0.23 3.39
N PRO A 78 5.35 0.28 2.16
CA PRO A 78 4.91 1.63 1.82
C PRO A 78 3.39 1.68 1.84
N VAL A 79 2.84 2.50 2.74
CA VAL A 79 1.41 2.45 3.11
C VAL A 79 0.50 2.67 1.90
N ARG A 80 0.80 3.68 1.08
CA ARG A 80 -0.07 4.06 -0.03
C ARG A 80 -0.09 2.98 -1.11
N GLU A 81 1.10 2.60 -1.56
CA GLU A 81 1.27 1.65 -2.65
C GLU A 81 0.65 0.29 -2.33
N VAL A 82 0.67 -0.15 -1.06
CA VAL A 82 0.06 -1.43 -0.70
C VAL A 82 -1.44 -1.31 -0.48
N PHE A 83 -1.91 -0.35 0.32
CA PHE A 83 -3.31 -0.36 0.75
C PHE A 83 -4.28 0.30 -0.24
N GLU A 84 -3.82 1.22 -1.10
CA GLU A 84 -4.67 1.73 -2.19
C GLU A 84 -4.98 0.64 -3.24
N GLN A 85 -4.09 -0.35 -3.44
CA GLN A 85 -4.37 -1.52 -4.29
C GLN A 85 -5.51 -2.39 -3.73
N LEU A 86 -5.81 -2.27 -2.43
CA LEU A 86 -6.92 -2.96 -1.75
C LEU A 86 -8.19 -2.10 -1.67
N GLY A 87 -8.20 -0.93 -2.32
CA GLY A 87 -9.31 0.00 -2.28
C GLY A 87 -9.36 0.89 -1.05
N ALA A 88 -8.32 0.90 -0.20
CA ALA A 88 -8.25 1.84 0.92
C ALA A 88 -7.92 3.25 0.42
N SER A 89 -8.43 4.28 1.11
CA SER A 89 -7.95 5.65 0.95
C SER A 89 -6.85 5.93 1.97
N VAL A 90 -5.74 6.55 1.52
CA VAL A 90 -4.58 6.84 2.38
C VAL A 90 -4.24 8.33 2.35
N GLY A 91 -4.52 9.01 3.47
CA GLY A 91 -4.16 10.40 3.73
C GLY A 91 -2.80 10.54 4.42
N TRP A 92 -2.15 11.68 4.20
CA TRP A 92 -0.93 12.11 4.88
C TRP A 92 -1.08 13.57 5.31
N ASP A 93 -0.83 13.85 6.59
CA ASP A 93 -0.66 15.20 7.12
C ASP A 93 0.83 15.44 7.42
N ASP A 94 1.42 16.41 6.72
CA ASP A 94 2.85 16.72 6.84
C ASP A 94 3.20 17.44 8.15
N HIS A 95 2.26 18.19 8.72
CA HIS A 95 2.45 18.96 9.93
C HIS A 95 2.45 18.07 11.16
N THR A 96 1.49 17.14 11.24
CA THR A 96 1.37 16.21 12.37
C THR A 96 2.09 14.88 12.13
N GLN A 97 2.56 14.64 10.90
CA GLN A 97 3.14 13.37 10.45
C GLN A 97 2.17 12.20 10.64
N GLU A 98 0.89 12.47 10.43
CA GLU A 98 -0.19 11.50 10.59
C GLU A 98 -0.54 10.83 9.28
N ILE A 99 -0.83 9.54 9.38
CA ILE A 99 -1.30 8.67 8.33
C ILE A 99 -2.74 8.33 8.65
N THR A 100 -3.66 8.67 7.76
CA THR A 100 -5.07 8.27 7.87
C THR A 100 -5.36 7.18 6.83
N ILE A 101 -5.88 6.04 7.25
CA ILE A 101 -6.25 4.94 6.37
C ILE A 101 -7.74 4.68 6.56
N ILE A 102 -8.49 4.68 5.47
CA ILE A 102 -9.92 4.40 5.45
C ILE A 102 -10.15 3.20 4.54
N TRP A 103 -10.73 2.14 5.08
CA TRP A 103 -11.05 0.93 4.32
C TRP A 103 -12.36 0.34 4.84
N GLU A 104 -13.37 0.26 3.98
CA GLU A 104 -14.74 -0.12 4.37
C GLU A 104 -15.25 0.70 5.58
N ASP A 105 -15.50 0.06 6.72
CA ASP A 105 -15.93 0.66 7.99
C ASP A 105 -14.77 0.96 8.96
N LYS A 106 -13.52 0.71 8.53
CA LYS A 106 -12.32 0.89 9.36
C LYS A 106 -11.70 2.26 9.12
N PHE A 107 -11.45 2.96 10.22
CA PHE A 107 -10.74 4.23 10.27
C PHE A 107 -9.48 4.07 11.12
N ILE A 108 -8.30 4.26 10.55
CA ILE A 108 -7.03 4.09 11.26
C ILE A 108 -6.24 5.40 11.16
N VAL A 109 -5.82 5.92 12.31
CA VAL A 109 -4.87 7.03 12.39
C VAL A 109 -3.59 6.55 13.07
N LEU A 110 -2.48 6.75 12.37
CA LEU A 110 -1.14 6.45 12.85
C LEU A 110 -0.31 7.72 12.81
N GLN A 111 0.76 7.78 13.60
CA GLN A 111 1.72 8.86 13.53
C GLN A 111 3.13 8.28 13.41
N VAL A 112 3.99 8.93 12.62
CA VAL A 112 5.39 8.51 12.46
C VAL A 112 6.09 8.44 13.82
N ASP A 113 6.82 7.34 14.03
CA ASP A 113 7.56 7.01 15.25
C ASP A 113 6.73 6.95 16.56
N ASN A 114 5.40 6.98 16.46
CA ASN A 114 4.49 6.75 17.58
C ASN A 114 3.91 5.32 17.53
N PRO A 115 4.12 4.48 18.56
CA PRO A 115 3.59 3.12 18.58
C PRO A 115 2.08 3.07 18.84
N MET A 116 1.47 4.17 19.27
CA MET A 116 0.01 4.23 19.47
C MET A 116 -0.70 4.53 18.16
N ALA A 117 -1.71 3.74 17.86
CA ALA A 117 -2.62 3.90 16.74
C ALA A 117 -4.04 4.13 17.27
N MET A 118 -4.80 5.00 16.62
CA MET A 118 -6.24 5.10 16.84
C MET A 118 -6.94 4.29 15.76
N VAL A 119 -7.68 3.26 16.18
CA VAL A 119 -8.49 2.40 15.30
C VAL A 119 -9.94 2.61 15.67
N ASN A 120 -10.67 3.26 14.76
CA ASN A 120 -11.95 3.89 15.02
C ASN A 120 -11.80 4.83 16.22
N ASP A 121 -12.46 4.53 17.34
CA ASP A 121 -12.38 5.32 18.57
C ASP A 121 -11.51 4.67 19.67
N ASN A 122 -10.79 3.59 19.35
CA ASN A 122 -10.00 2.83 20.32
C ASN A 122 -8.49 2.97 20.06
N VAL A 123 -7.72 3.18 21.13
CA VAL A 123 -6.26 3.21 21.04
C VAL A 123 -5.71 1.78 21.09
N GLN A 124 -4.88 1.43 20.12
CA GLN A 124 -4.15 0.18 20.03
C GLN A 124 -2.65 0.44 19.94
N THR A 125 -1.83 -0.51 20.39
CA THR A 125 -0.36 -0.40 20.35
C THR A 125 0.21 -1.29 19.26
N MET A 126 1.15 -0.75 18.47
CA MET A 126 1.95 -1.45 17.49
C MET A 126 3.31 -1.85 18.09
N ASP A 127 3.81 -3.03 17.75
CA ASP A 127 5.16 -3.46 18.15
C ASP A 127 6.26 -2.59 17.53
N VAL A 128 6.04 -2.12 16.30
CA VAL A 128 6.94 -1.25 15.55
C VAL A 128 6.11 -0.08 15.03
N PRO A 129 6.47 1.19 15.30
CA PRO A 129 5.71 2.32 14.81
C PRO A 129 5.92 2.53 13.29
N PRO A 130 5.04 3.29 12.62
CA PRO A 130 5.30 3.79 11.28
C PRO A 130 6.63 4.54 11.20
N LYS A 131 7.32 4.43 10.08
CA LYS A 131 8.63 5.07 9.87
C LYS A 131 8.67 5.82 8.55
N LEU A 132 9.27 7.00 8.55
CA LEU A 132 9.75 7.62 7.31
C LEU A 132 11.09 6.98 6.94
N ILE A 133 11.11 6.22 5.85
CA ILE A 133 12.31 5.52 5.37
C ILE A 133 12.71 6.06 4.01
N THR A 134 13.94 6.57 3.91
CA THR A 134 14.57 6.99 2.66
C THR A 134 15.39 5.86 2.07
N ASN A 135 15.12 5.49 0.83
CA ASN A 135 16.06 4.72 0.01
C ASN A 135 17.06 5.70 -0.60
N LYS A 136 18.32 5.61 -0.18
CA LYS A 136 19.37 6.55 -0.56
C LYS A 136 19.82 6.41 -2.02
N GLU A 137 19.73 5.21 -2.59
CA GLU A 137 20.13 4.96 -3.98
C GLU A 137 19.12 5.60 -4.95
N LEU A 138 17.83 5.46 -4.65
CA LEU A 138 16.76 6.02 -5.46
C LEU A 138 16.38 7.45 -5.06
N ASN A 139 16.90 7.94 -3.92
CA ASN A 139 16.54 9.22 -3.32
C ASN A 139 15.03 9.42 -3.15
N ILE A 140 14.33 8.36 -2.73
CA ILE A 140 12.88 8.41 -2.43
C ILE A 140 12.65 8.14 -0.95
N THR A 141 11.67 8.83 -0.38
CA THR A 141 11.22 8.60 1.01
C THR A 141 9.79 8.12 1.00
N LYS A 142 9.49 7.10 1.81
CA LYS A 142 8.15 6.54 1.95
C LYS A 142 7.80 6.39 3.43
N THR A 143 6.51 6.56 3.73
CA THR A 143 5.95 6.20 5.03
C THR A 143 5.70 4.70 5.04
N MET A 144 6.45 3.99 5.87
CA MET A 144 6.47 2.55 5.97
C MET A 144 5.70 2.14 7.22
N VAL A 145 4.68 1.31 7.09
CA VAL A 145 3.81 0.86 8.19
C VAL A 145 3.90 -0.64 8.40
N PRO A 146 3.67 -1.17 9.61
CA PRO A 146 3.65 -2.60 9.84
C PRO A 146 2.49 -3.25 9.08
N PHE A 147 2.82 -4.09 8.08
CA PHE A 147 1.82 -4.71 7.22
C PHE A 147 0.75 -5.46 8.02
N ARG A 148 1.20 -6.31 8.95
CA ARG A 148 0.34 -7.13 9.80
C ARG A 148 -0.66 -6.30 10.61
N PHE A 149 -0.22 -5.20 11.21
CA PHE A 149 -1.09 -4.40 12.08
C PHE A 149 -2.30 -3.87 11.30
N ILE A 150 -2.06 -3.37 10.08
CA ILE A 150 -3.12 -2.83 9.22
C ILE A 150 -4.02 -3.95 8.70
N THR A 151 -3.46 -5.06 8.21
CA THR A 151 -4.26 -6.16 7.68
C THR A 151 -5.05 -6.89 8.76
N GLU A 152 -4.51 -7.07 9.97
CA GLU A 152 -5.27 -7.60 11.12
C GLU A 152 -6.43 -6.67 11.51
N THR A 153 -6.23 -5.35 11.42
CA THR A 153 -7.31 -4.38 11.65
C THR A 153 -8.42 -4.50 10.60
N PHE A 154 -8.08 -4.87 9.37
CA PHE A 154 -9.04 -5.19 8.31
C PHE A 154 -9.70 -6.57 8.51
N GLY A 155 -9.30 -7.33 9.53
CA GLY A 155 -9.82 -8.66 9.84
C GLY A 155 -9.11 -9.79 9.10
N PHE A 156 -7.95 -9.53 8.48
CA PHE A 156 -7.25 -10.53 7.68
C PHE A 156 -6.39 -11.42 8.57
N GLU A 157 -6.32 -12.71 8.24
CA GLU A 157 -5.36 -13.63 8.84
C GLU A 157 -3.98 -13.45 8.18
N ASN A 158 -2.91 -13.45 8.96
CA ASN A 158 -1.55 -13.22 8.46
C ASN A 158 -0.66 -14.45 8.63
N ILE A 159 -0.12 -14.96 7.51
CA ILE A 159 0.78 -16.11 7.44
C ILE A 159 2.16 -15.64 6.99
N TRP A 160 3.20 -16.05 7.71
CA TRP A 160 4.59 -15.80 7.35
C TRP A 160 5.26 -17.09 6.87
N ASP A 161 5.83 -17.06 5.68
CA ASP A 161 6.71 -18.10 5.13
C ASP A 161 8.17 -17.61 5.24
N PRO A 162 8.94 -18.08 6.24
CA PRO A 162 10.31 -17.64 6.46
C PRO A 162 11.30 -18.22 5.44
N GLU A 163 10.98 -19.33 4.79
CA GLU A 163 11.89 -19.98 3.83
C GLU A 163 11.91 -19.19 2.52
N ASN A 164 10.73 -18.73 2.07
CA ASN A 164 10.56 -17.99 0.83
C ASN A 164 10.44 -16.47 1.02
N TYR A 165 10.48 -15.99 2.27
CA TYR A 165 10.27 -14.59 2.65
C TYR A 165 8.94 -14.04 2.10
N ILE A 166 7.85 -14.78 2.28
CA ILE A 166 6.51 -14.38 1.83
C ILE A 166 5.67 -14.01 3.04
N VAL A 167 5.16 -12.77 3.07
CA VAL A 167 4.05 -12.39 3.94
C VAL A 167 2.75 -12.55 3.16
N ASN A 168 1.84 -13.38 3.64
CA ASN A 168 0.52 -13.56 3.03
C ASN A 168 -0.57 -13.09 4.00
N ALA A 169 -1.45 -12.20 3.56
CA ALA A 169 -2.68 -11.89 4.26
C ALA A 169 -3.88 -12.56 3.56
N ILE A 170 -4.81 -13.10 4.33
CA ILE A 170 -6.00 -13.80 3.84
C ILE A 170 -7.21 -13.04 4.36
N SER A 171 -8.01 -12.50 3.46
CA SER A 171 -9.23 -11.81 3.81
C SER A 171 -10.25 -12.78 4.44
N PRO A 172 -11.10 -12.29 5.35
CA PRO A 172 -12.18 -13.11 5.88
C PRO A 172 -13.09 -13.52 4.72
N GLN A 173 -13.30 -14.83 4.56
CA GLN A 173 -14.20 -15.34 3.53
C GLN A 173 -15.59 -14.75 3.79
N VAL A 174 -16.13 -13.97 2.84
CA VAL A 174 -17.55 -13.63 2.85
C VAL A 174 -18.30 -14.94 2.73
N THR A 175 -18.77 -15.49 3.85
CA THR A 175 -19.80 -16.52 3.84
C THR A 175 -21.04 -15.83 3.29
N ILE A 176 -21.16 -15.76 1.95
CA ILE A 176 -22.47 -15.63 1.35
C ILE A 176 -23.23 -16.82 1.93
N PRO A 177 -24.30 -16.62 2.73
CA PRO A 177 -25.11 -17.74 3.15
C PRO A 177 -25.45 -18.47 1.86
N LYS A 178 -24.92 -19.70 1.72
CA LYS A 178 -25.31 -20.58 0.63
C LYS A 178 -26.83 -20.52 0.64
N PRO A 179 -27.50 -20.10 -0.46
CA PRO A 179 -28.95 -20.04 -0.48
C PRO A 179 -29.42 -21.36 0.12
N GLU A 180 -30.12 -21.28 1.26
CA GLU A 180 -30.77 -22.45 1.82
C GLU A 180 -31.51 -23.05 0.64
N GLU A 181 -31.14 -24.28 0.30
CA GLU A 181 -31.85 -25.06 -0.70
C GLU A 181 -33.23 -25.26 -0.06
N GLN A 182 -34.12 -24.29 -0.25
CA GLN A 182 -35.53 -24.44 0.03
C GLN A 182 -35.94 -25.58 -0.87
N ASP A 183 -35.98 -26.78 -0.29
CA ASP A 183 -36.75 -27.88 -0.82
C ASP A 183 -38.11 -27.27 -1.15
N PRO A 184 -38.53 -27.24 -2.43
CA PRO A 184 -39.82 -26.69 -2.77
C PRO A 184 -40.84 -27.57 -2.06
N GLU A 185 -41.32 -27.12 -0.90
CA GLU A 185 -42.45 -27.70 -0.22
C GLU A 185 -43.64 -27.44 -1.16
N ILE A 186 -43.89 -28.40 -2.05
CA ILE A 186 -45.02 -28.40 -2.95
C ILE A 186 -46.25 -28.28 -2.04
N PRO A 187 -47.02 -27.17 -2.10
CA PRO A 187 -48.24 -27.08 -1.32
C PRO A 187 -49.14 -28.22 -1.77
N ASN A 188 -49.48 -29.11 -0.82
CA ASN A 188 -50.51 -30.11 -1.04
C ASN A 188 -51.77 -29.37 -1.50
N PRO A 189 -52.36 -29.67 -2.67
CA PRO A 189 -53.50 -28.94 -3.16
C PRO A 189 -54.64 -29.06 -2.14
N GLU A 190 -55.00 -27.92 -1.57
CA GLU A 190 -56.15 -27.77 -0.70
C GLU A 190 -57.38 -28.24 -1.49
N VAL A 191 -58.06 -29.26 -0.96
CA VAL A 191 -59.32 -29.75 -1.53
C VAL A 191 -60.35 -28.67 -1.30
N ILE A 192 -60.56 -27.81 -2.30
CA ILE A 192 -61.65 -26.84 -2.30
C ILE A 192 -62.96 -27.63 -2.42
N ASP A 193 -63.69 -27.73 -1.31
CA ASP A 193 -65.06 -28.24 -1.28
C ASP A 193 -65.99 -27.23 -1.99
N PRO A 194 -66.63 -27.60 -3.12
CA PRO A 194 -67.51 -26.69 -3.82
C PRO A 194 -68.89 -26.69 -3.15
N LYS A 195 -69.07 -25.88 -2.11
CA LYS A 195 -70.39 -25.41 -1.63
C LYS A 195 -70.26 -24.25 -0.63
N GLU A 196 -70.25 -23.03 -1.14
CA GLU A 196 -71.13 -21.95 -0.67
C GLU A 196 -70.99 -20.75 -1.61
N GLU A 197 -71.83 -20.75 -2.65
CA GLU A 197 -72.16 -19.56 -3.41
C GLU A 197 -73.19 -18.79 -2.57
N ASN A 198 -72.79 -17.68 -1.96
CA ASN A 198 -73.73 -16.69 -1.46
C ASN A 198 -73.61 -15.44 -2.33
N LEU A 199 -74.69 -15.20 -3.08
CA LEU A 199 -74.93 -14.05 -3.92
C LEU A 199 -75.36 -12.88 -3.02
N GLU A 200 -74.60 -11.80 -3.01
CA GLU A 200 -75.19 -10.50 -2.66
C GLU A 200 -74.49 -9.36 -3.40
N ASP A 201 -75.27 -8.74 -4.29
CA ASP A 201 -74.91 -7.67 -5.21
C ASP A 201 -74.52 -6.35 -4.53
N LYS A 202 -73.59 -5.59 -5.16
CA LYS A 202 -73.74 -4.13 -5.40
C LYS A 202 -72.64 -3.54 -6.32
N GLU A 203 -73.09 -3.22 -7.53
CA GLU A 203 -72.76 -2.20 -8.56
C GLU A 203 -71.36 -1.52 -8.75
N PRO A 204 -71.05 -1.06 -10.00
CA PRO A 204 -69.71 -0.66 -10.45
C PRO A 204 -69.52 0.85 -10.70
N ASN A 205 -68.31 1.38 -10.52
CA ASN A 205 -67.77 2.68 -11.00
C ASN A 205 -66.37 2.87 -10.33
N GLN A 206 -65.24 3.26 -10.94
CA GLN A 206 -64.91 3.82 -12.25
C GLN A 206 -63.38 3.92 -12.44
N GLN A 207 -62.96 4.10 -13.69
CA GLN A 207 -61.58 4.27 -14.15
C GLN A 207 -60.77 5.29 -13.33
N GLY A 208 -59.63 4.82 -12.78
CA GLY A 208 -58.55 5.65 -12.28
C GLY A 208 -57.34 5.51 -13.21
N GLU A 209 -56.95 6.63 -13.80
CA GLU A 209 -55.81 6.86 -14.67
C GLU A 209 -54.49 6.61 -13.93
N PHE A 210 -53.57 5.82 -14.50
CA PHE A 210 -52.23 5.64 -13.96
C PHE A 210 -51.30 6.68 -14.59
N ASP A 211 -51.03 7.76 -13.87
CA ASP A 211 -49.95 8.70 -14.20
C ASP A 211 -48.59 8.01 -14.01
N ILE A 212 -47.83 7.90 -15.11
CA ILE A 212 -46.44 7.48 -15.08
C ILE A 212 -45.61 8.67 -14.58
N VAL A 213 -45.29 8.69 -13.29
CA VAL A 213 -44.28 9.62 -12.75
C VAL A 213 -42.90 9.00 -12.96
N ILE A 214 -42.16 9.52 -13.95
CA ILE A 214 -40.72 9.30 -14.09
C ILE A 214 -40.03 10.15 -13.01
N PRO A 215 -39.30 9.58 -12.03
CA PRO A 215 -38.50 10.41 -11.15
C PRO A 215 -37.35 11.05 -11.96
N ASP A 216 -37.31 12.37 -11.84
CA ASP A 216 -36.36 13.30 -12.45
C ASP A 216 -34.91 12.88 -12.20
N GLN A 217 -34.08 13.12 -13.21
CA GLN A 217 -32.66 12.78 -13.19
C GLN A 217 -31.97 13.58 -12.08
N ALA A 218 -31.25 12.87 -11.19
CA ALA A 218 -30.39 13.52 -10.22
C ALA A 218 -29.36 14.42 -10.95
N ILE A 219 -29.50 15.72 -10.74
CA ILE A 219 -28.59 16.76 -11.20
C ILE A 219 -27.22 16.49 -10.56
N ILE A 220 -26.23 16.17 -11.39
CA ILE A 220 -24.83 16.09 -10.98
C ILE A 220 -24.40 17.50 -10.53
N PRO A 221 -23.90 17.71 -9.30
CA PRO A 221 -23.40 19.03 -8.91
C PRO A 221 -22.19 19.40 -9.79
N PRO A 222 -22.03 20.67 -10.20
CA PRO A 222 -20.88 21.08 -10.98
C PRO A 222 -19.59 20.86 -10.19
N SER A 223 -18.57 20.31 -10.85
CA SER A 223 -17.22 20.18 -10.29
C SER A 223 -16.73 21.53 -9.76
N PRO A 224 -16.04 21.57 -8.59
CA PRO A 224 -15.49 22.80 -8.06
C PRO A 224 -14.48 23.41 -9.06
N PRO A 225 -14.37 24.76 -9.12
CA PRO A 225 -13.44 25.41 -10.03
C PRO A 225 -12.00 25.04 -9.67
N VAL A 226 -11.22 24.64 -10.68
CA VAL A 226 -9.77 24.47 -10.57
C VAL A 226 -9.15 25.82 -10.24
N ILE A 227 -8.69 26.01 -9.01
CA ILE A 227 -7.88 27.17 -8.63
C ILE A 227 -6.51 26.97 -9.28
N ARG A 228 -6.24 27.74 -10.33
CA ARG A 228 -4.91 27.84 -10.91
C ARG A 228 -4.07 28.68 -9.96
N GLU A 229 -3.15 28.06 -9.22
CA GLU A 229 -2.14 28.82 -8.48
C GLU A 229 -1.27 29.57 -9.49
N GLU A 230 -1.49 30.87 -9.60
CA GLU A 230 -0.60 31.80 -10.29
C GLU A 230 0.69 31.89 -9.47
N HIS A 231 1.78 31.34 -9.99
CA HIS A 231 3.13 31.57 -9.47
C HIS A 231 3.46 33.08 -9.51
N PRO A 232 3.73 33.76 -8.38
CA PRO A 232 4.26 35.12 -8.45
C PRO A 232 5.75 35.06 -8.85
N THR A 233 6.01 35.44 -10.10
CA THR A 233 7.34 35.79 -10.59
C THR A 233 7.77 37.14 -9.99
N THR A 234 8.87 37.09 -9.24
CA THR A 234 9.88 38.12 -8.96
C THR A 234 9.54 39.58 -9.26
N ALA A 235 9.38 40.39 -8.21
CA ALA A 235 9.68 41.82 -8.24
C ALA A 235 10.64 42.17 -7.10
N ILE A 236 11.90 42.41 -7.48
CA ILE A 236 12.97 42.91 -6.61
C ILE A 236 12.69 44.39 -6.36
N THR A 237 12.27 44.75 -5.15
CA THR A 237 12.30 46.15 -4.69
C THR A 237 13.27 46.28 -3.54
N LYS A 238 14.31 47.08 -3.80
CA LYS A 238 15.39 47.48 -2.92
C LYS A 238 14.82 48.22 -1.70
N VAL A 239 14.86 47.59 -0.53
CA VAL A 239 14.61 48.29 0.75
C VAL A 239 15.95 48.76 1.30
N GLU A 240 16.00 50.06 1.54
CA GLU A 240 17.13 50.86 1.96
C GLU A 240 17.51 50.56 3.43
N VAL A 241 18.82 50.51 3.70
CA VAL A 241 19.42 50.31 5.02
C VAL A 241 19.49 51.65 5.75
N PRO A 242 18.86 51.84 6.92
CA PRO A 242 19.21 52.96 7.79
C PRO A 242 20.44 52.62 8.63
N GLN A 243 21.40 53.56 8.61
CA GLN A 243 22.64 53.50 9.37
C GLN A 243 22.44 53.68 10.88
N LYS A 244 23.10 52.78 11.63
CA LYS A 244 23.84 52.97 12.90
C LYS A 244 23.45 54.15 13.80
N ILE A 245 22.96 53.83 15.00
CA ILE A 245 23.20 54.66 16.21
C ILE A 245 23.96 53.82 17.24
N GLN A 246 25.00 54.44 17.76
CA GLN A 246 26.05 53.97 18.64
C GLN A 246 25.57 53.96 20.10
N GLY A 247 25.88 52.90 20.85
CA GLY A 247 25.54 52.80 22.27
C GLY A 247 26.36 51.70 22.94
N ASN A 248 27.50 52.10 23.50
CA ASN A 248 28.45 51.25 24.19
C ASN A 248 28.00 51.15 25.65
N ALA A 249 27.81 49.94 26.17
CA ALA A 249 27.65 49.70 27.60
C ALA A 249 28.63 48.59 28.04
N GLU A 250 29.65 49.00 28.79
CA GLU A 250 30.60 48.15 29.48
C GLU A 250 29.88 47.31 30.55
N ILE A 251 30.06 45.99 30.52
CA ILE A 251 29.71 45.13 31.65
C ILE A 251 30.99 44.92 32.47
N LYS A 252 31.04 45.61 33.61
CA LYS A 252 32.09 45.50 34.60
C LYS A 252 31.80 44.30 35.51
N ILE A 253 32.65 43.29 35.40
CA ILE A 253 32.76 42.16 36.33
C ILE A 253 33.13 42.67 37.75
N HIS A 254 32.40 42.22 38.77
CA HIS A 254 32.89 42.16 40.14
C HIS A 254 32.48 40.81 40.75
N GLY A 255 33.51 40.05 41.13
CA GLY A 255 33.36 38.86 41.95
C GLY A 255 33.22 39.22 43.43
N THR A 256 32.78 38.24 44.19
CA THR A 256 33.07 38.08 45.62
C THR A 256 33.20 36.59 45.87
#